data_AF-A0A672ZV31-F1
#
_entry.id   AF-A0A672ZV31-F1
#
_cell.length_a   1.000
_cell.length_b   1.000
_cell.length_c   1.000
_cell.angle_alpha   90.00
_cell.angle_beta   90.00
_cell.angle_gamma   90.00
#
_symmetry.space_group_name_H-M   'P 1'
#
loop_
_entity.id
_entity.type
_entity.pdbx_description
1 polymer ?
#
loop_
_entity_poly.entity_id
_entity_poly.type
_entity_poly.pdbx_seq_one_letter_code
_entity_poly.pdbx_strand_id
1 'polypeptide(L)'
;MLEIILDLPVEKQIFYAVLGFSWTVYLWEAYLAHRQRRIYRSTTHVPQELGKIMDTETFEKSRLYQLDKSNFSFWSGLYSETEGTLILLLGGIPFLWGVAGSVTARFGFSSEYEITQSLVFLTLATLFSAFTGLPWSLYNTFVIEEKHGFNQQVHGLNRCCKKFAVTQCILLPVTSLLLYHHQDWRRLLFIYAWLFTLAVSLVLVTIYADYIAPLFDKFTPLPDGELKAGIEAMASSISFPLTKVYVVEGSKRSSHSNAYFYGFFKNKRIVLFDTLLEDYSPLNKTAEQQAEQPESNEMDGESKAKPKNKKQGCNNPEILAVLGHELGHWKLGHTVKNIIISQMNSFLCFSLFAVLIGRKELFVAFGFNDSQPTLIGLMIIFQFIFSPYNELLSFCLTVLSRRFEFQADAFARGMGKASELYSALIKLNKDNLGFPVADWLFSMWHYSHPPLLERLRALGNIKQD
;
A
#
# COMPACT_ATOMS: atom_id res chain seq x y z
N MET A 1 34.14 20.46 -5.43
CA MET A 1 32.72 20.25 -5.81
C MET A 1 31.78 20.92 -4.80
N LEU A 2 31.94 20.72 -3.48
CA LEU A 2 31.15 21.44 -2.46
C LEU A 2 31.31 22.97 -2.51
N GLU A 3 32.53 23.48 -2.67
CA GLU A 3 32.79 24.93 -2.78
C GLU A 3 32.09 25.57 -3.99
N ILE A 4 32.09 24.89 -5.14
CA ILE A 4 31.39 25.33 -6.36
C ILE A 4 29.88 25.40 -6.15
N ILE A 5 29.30 24.52 -5.32
CA ILE A 5 27.87 24.52 -5.01
C ILE A 5 27.51 25.64 -4.05
N LEU A 6 28.38 25.95 -3.07
CA LEU A 6 28.16 27.02 -2.09
C LEU A 6 28.18 28.41 -2.72
N ASP A 7 28.87 28.57 -3.85
CA ASP A 7 28.91 29.83 -4.62
C ASP A 7 27.71 30.01 -5.57
N LEU A 8 26.84 29.01 -5.74
CA LEU A 8 25.65 29.12 -6.58
C LEU A 8 24.58 30.01 -5.92
N PRO A 9 23.71 30.67 -6.71
CA PRO A 9 22.49 31.28 -6.20
C PRO A 9 21.64 30.28 -5.40
N VAL A 10 20.95 30.76 -4.36
CA VAL A 10 20.20 29.94 -3.40
C VAL A 10 19.16 29.06 -4.11
N GLU A 11 18.47 29.58 -5.11
CA GLU A 11 17.50 28.85 -5.94
C GLU A 11 18.13 27.63 -6.66
N LYS A 12 19.38 27.76 -7.14
CA LYS A 12 20.10 26.65 -7.78
C LYS A 12 20.60 25.65 -6.75
N GLN A 13 21.03 26.11 -5.58
CA GLN A 13 21.40 25.23 -4.47
C GLN A 13 20.22 24.36 -4.05
N ILE A 14 19.03 24.96 -3.89
CA ILE A 14 17.79 24.23 -3.55
C ILE A 14 17.47 23.18 -4.61
N PHE A 15 17.44 23.57 -5.89
CA PHE A 15 17.11 22.65 -6.98
C PHE A 15 18.07 21.46 -7.05
N TYR A 16 19.39 21.71 -7.00
CA TYR A 16 20.38 20.64 -7.06
C TYR A 16 20.42 19.79 -5.79
N ALA A 17 20.13 20.35 -4.62
CA ALA A 17 20.02 19.57 -3.39
C ALA A 17 18.84 18.59 -3.44
N VAL A 18 17.68 19.03 -3.94
CA VAL A 18 16.50 18.17 -4.13
C VAL A 18 16.81 17.05 -5.12
N LEU A 19 17.37 17.40 -6.29
CA LEU A 19 17.67 16.42 -7.33
C LEU A 19 18.76 15.43 -6.89
N GLY A 20 19.82 15.93 -6.26
CA GLY A 20 20.90 15.09 -5.71
C GLY A 20 20.42 14.16 -4.60
N PHE A 21 19.49 14.62 -3.75
CA PHE A 21 18.86 13.77 -2.74
C PHE A 21 17.99 12.68 -3.39
N SER A 22 17.16 13.02 -4.39
CA SER A 22 16.36 12.05 -5.16
C SER A 22 17.23 10.92 -5.72
N TRP A 23 18.32 11.27 -6.42
CA TRP A 23 19.25 10.29 -6.97
C TRP A 23 19.94 9.46 -5.89
N THR A 24 20.28 10.06 -4.76
CA THR A 24 20.89 9.33 -3.64
C THR A 24 19.94 8.28 -3.07
N VAL A 25 18.67 8.64 -2.87
CA VAL A 25 17.63 7.70 -2.42
C VAL A 25 17.44 6.60 -3.46
N TYR A 26 17.30 6.94 -4.74
CA TYR A 26 17.15 5.95 -5.81
C TYR A 26 18.32 4.95 -5.85
N LEU A 27 19.56 5.44 -5.77
CA LEU A 27 20.76 4.58 -5.77
C LEU A 27 20.82 3.68 -4.54
N TRP A 28 20.44 4.20 -3.37
CA TRP A 28 20.31 3.42 -2.15
C TRP A 28 19.29 2.30 -2.31
N GLU A 29 18.09 2.62 -2.80
CA GLU A 29 17.01 1.67 -3.03
C GLU A 29 17.39 0.61 -4.08
N ALA A 30 18.02 1.02 -5.17
CA ALA A 30 18.53 0.11 -6.19
C ALA A 30 19.60 -0.84 -5.63
N TYR A 31 20.47 -0.35 -4.73
CA TYR A 31 21.45 -1.19 -4.03
C TYR A 31 20.76 -2.22 -3.12
N LEU A 32 19.77 -1.80 -2.32
CA LEU A 32 19.00 -2.71 -1.48
C LEU A 32 18.28 -3.78 -2.31
N ALA A 33 17.58 -3.36 -3.37
CA ALA A 33 16.88 -4.26 -4.28
C ALA A 33 17.83 -5.25 -4.97
N HIS A 34 19.04 -4.81 -5.33
CA HIS A 34 20.07 -5.68 -5.88
C HIS A 34 20.49 -6.78 -4.90
N ARG A 35 20.70 -6.44 -3.62
CA ARG A 35 21.04 -7.42 -2.57
C ARG A 35 19.94 -8.47 -2.42
N GLN A 36 18.68 -8.04 -2.36
CA GLN A 36 17.54 -8.94 -2.28
C GLN A 36 17.43 -9.84 -3.52
N ARG A 37 17.64 -9.27 -4.71
CA ARG A 37 17.63 -10.03 -5.97
C ARG A 37 18.74 -11.09 -6.01
N ARG A 38 19.91 -10.82 -5.43
CA ARG A 38 20.98 -11.82 -5.32
C ARG A 38 20.51 -13.02 -4.50
N ILE A 39 19.76 -12.81 -3.42
CA ILE A 39 19.18 -13.91 -2.63
C ILE A 39 18.22 -14.76 -3.46
N TYR A 40 17.32 -14.14 -4.23
CA TYR A 40 16.43 -14.90 -5.12
C TYR A 40 17.18 -15.72 -6.17
N ARG A 41 18.38 -15.28 -6.59
CA ARG A 41 19.23 -16.00 -7.55
C ARG A 41 20.09 -17.08 -6.92
N SER A 42 20.65 -16.83 -5.73
CA SER A 42 21.58 -17.75 -5.07
C SER A 42 20.89 -18.85 -4.28
N THR A 43 19.72 -18.58 -3.72
CA THR A 43 19.01 -19.52 -2.86
C THR A 43 18.07 -20.38 -3.72
N THR A 44 18.64 -21.39 -4.38
CA THR A 44 17.93 -22.31 -5.30
C THR A 44 17.35 -23.54 -4.62
N HIS A 45 17.66 -23.75 -3.34
CA HIS A 45 17.21 -24.89 -2.56
C HIS A 45 16.60 -24.39 -1.24
N VAL A 46 15.62 -25.16 -0.74
CA VAL A 46 14.98 -24.88 0.55
C VAL A 46 16.04 -24.95 1.65
N PRO A 47 16.25 -23.88 2.44
CA PRO A 47 17.15 -23.91 3.59
C PRO A 47 16.69 -24.98 4.60
N GLN A 48 17.63 -25.60 5.32
CA GLN A 48 17.30 -26.67 6.29
C GLN A 48 16.26 -26.23 7.32
N GLU A 49 16.32 -24.98 7.77
CA GLU A 49 15.36 -24.38 8.72
C GLU A 49 13.93 -24.33 8.18
N LEU A 50 13.76 -24.31 6.85
CA LEU A 50 12.48 -24.20 6.15
C LEU A 50 11.99 -25.53 5.56
N GLY A 51 12.77 -26.61 5.68
CA GLY A 51 12.45 -27.90 5.04
C GLY A 51 11.13 -28.52 5.52
N LYS A 52 10.67 -28.18 6.72
CA LYS A 52 9.36 -28.59 7.25
C LYS A 52 8.20 -27.66 6.86
N ILE A 53 8.52 -26.45 6.39
CA ILE A 53 7.58 -25.34 6.19
C ILE A 53 7.16 -25.24 4.73
N MET A 54 8.09 -25.48 3.80
CA MET A 54 7.84 -25.28 2.37
C MET A 54 8.40 -26.42 1.52
N ASP A 55 7.54 -26.95 0.65
CA ASP A 55 7.95 -27.94 -0.34
C ASP A 55 8.76 -27.31 -1.48
N THR A 56 9.66 -28.10 -2.10
CA THR A 56 10.60 -27.63 -3.12
C THR A 56 9.90 -26.99 -4.33
N GLU A 57 8.73 -27.49 -4.72
CA GLU A 57 7.95 -26.96 -5.83
C GLU A 57 7.42 -25.55 -5.51
N THR A 58 6.80 -25.38 -4.34
CA THR A 58 6.30 -24.10 -3.85
C THR A 58 7.45 -23.10 -3.66
N PHE A 59 8.59 -23.57 -3.16
CA PHE A 59 9.80 -22.75 -3.02
C PHE A 59 10.25 -22.18 -4.36
N GLU A 60 10.35 -23.01 -5.38
CA GLU A 60 10.77 -22.58 -6.71
C GLU A 60 9.75 -21.62 -7.36
N LYS A 61 8.44 -21.91 -7.23
CA LYS A 61 7.38 -20.99 -7.68
C LYS A 61 7.49 -19.61 -6.99
N SER A 62 7.68 -19.61 -5.67
CA SER A 62 7.85 -18.37 -4.90
C SER A 62 9.10 -17.61 -5.32
N ARG A 63 10.22 -18.32 -5.53
CA ARG A 63 11.48 -17.73 -5.98
C ARG A 63 11.34 -17.07 -7.36
N LEU A 64 10.72 -17.76 -8.32
CA LEU A 64 10.50 -17.24 -9.67
C LEU A 64 9.52 -16.05 -9.66
N TYR A 65 8.44 -16.11 -8.88
CA TYR A 65 7.49 -15.01 -8.72
C TYR A 65 8.18 -13.75 -8.18
N GLN A 66 8.93 -13.88 -7.08
CA GLN A 66 9.65 -12.74 -6.52
C GLN A 66 10.79 -12.24 -7.43
N LEU A 67 11.41 -13.10 -8.24
CA LEU A 67 12.43 -12.70 -9.21
C LEU A 67 11.84 -11.87 -10.35
N ASP A 68 10.67 -12.25 -10.87
CA ASP A 68 9.94 -11.48 -11.88
C ASP A 68 9.49 -10.13 -11.33
N LYS A 69 8.94 -10.09 -10.10
CA LYS A 69 8.57 -8.83 -9.42
C LYS A 69 9.77 -7.94 -9.16
N SER A 70 10.90 -8.52 -8.74
CA SER A 70 12.15 -7.78 -8.55
C SER A 70 12.66 -7.17 -9.87
N ASN A 71 12.56 -7.90 -10.98
CA ASN A 71 12.95 -7.39 -12.29
C ASN A 71 12.02 -6.25 -12.75
N PHE A 72 10.71 -6.41 -12.59
CA PHE A 72 9.74 -5.38 -12.89
C PHE A 72 9.97 -4.12 -12.06
N SER A 73 10.12 -4.27 -10.73
CA SER A 73 10.36 -3.16 -9.81
C SER A 73 11.61 -2.34 -10.15
N PHE A 74 12.66 -3.00 -10.65
CA PHE A 74 13.88 -2.31 -11.09
C PHE A 74 13.60 -1.42 -12.30
N TRP A 75 12.94 -1.95 -13.34
CA TRP A 75 12.65 -1.20 -14.56
C TRP A 75 11.61 -0.10 -14.36
N SER A 76 10.55 -0.37 -13.59
CA SER A 76 9.55 0.65 -13.26
C SER A 76 10.16 1.75 -12.40
N GLY A 77 11.00 1.40 -11.42
CA GLY A 77 11.72 2.39 -10.60
C GLY A 77 12.67 3.26 -11.43
N LEU A 78 13.47 2.66 -12.33
CA LEU A 78 14.35 3.42 -13.23
C LEU A 78 13.57 4.37 -14.14
N TYR A 79 12.44 3.91 -14.69
CA TYR A 79 11.56 4.77 -15.48
C TYR A 79 11.03 5.94 -14.67
N SER A 80 10.50 5.69 -13.47
CA SER A 80 9.94 6.74 -12.61
C SER A 80 11.00 7.77 -12.19
N GLU A 81 12.23 7.34 -11.85
CA GLU A 81 13.31 8.26 -11.51
C GLU A 81 13.74 9.10 -12.73
N THR A 82 13.79 8.48 -13.92
CA THR A 82 14.12 9.18 -15.17
C THR A 82 13.04 10.19 -15.54
N GLU A 83 11.76 9.79 -15.46
CA GLU A 83 10.60 10.66 -15.70
C GLU A 83 10.62 11.87 -14.75
N GLY A 84 10.76 11.62 -13.44
CA GLY A 84 10.84 12.69 -12.43
C GLY A 84 12.02 13.64 -12.67
N THR A 85 13.20 13.09 -12.96
CA THR A 85 14.39 13.87 -13.29
C THR A 85 14.18 14.76 -14.52
N LEU A 86 13.60 14.21 -15.60
CA LEU A 86 13.31 14.97 -16.82
C LEU A 86 12.23 16.04 -16.59
N ILE A 87 11.18 15.74 -15.83
CA ILE A 87 10.15 16.72 -15.46
C ILE A 87 10.78 17.90 -14.72
N LEU A 88 11.69 17.66 -13.78
CA LEU A 88 12.36 18.73 -13.04
C LEU A 88 13.32 19.53 -13.93
N LEU A 89 14.20 18.85 -14.68
CA LEU A 89 15.22 19.51 -15.51
C LEU A 89 14.64 20.32 -16.68
N LEU A 90 13.53 19.85 -17.26
CA LEU A 90 12.89 20.49 -18.41
C LEU A 90 11.77 21.46 -18.02
N GLY A 91 11.52 21.68 -16.73
CA GLY A 91 10.47 22.58 -16.26
C GLY A 91 9.05 22.08 -16.57
N GLY A 92 8.82 20.77 -16.51
CA GLY A 92 7.54 20.13 -16.79
C GLY A 92 6.40 20.60 -15.88
N ILE A 93 6.70 20.93 -14.62
CA ILE A 93 5.73 21.47 -13.66
C ILE A 93 5.26 22.89 -14.10
N PRO A 94 6.13 23.89 -14.29
CA PRO A 94 5.76 25.19 -14.85
C PRO A 94 5.03 25.08 -16.20
N PHE A 95 5.50 24.18 -17.07
CA PHE A 95 4.85 23.94 -18.36
C PHE A 95 3.39 23.50 -18.17
N LEU A 96 3.14 22.50 -17.34
CA LEU A 96 1.78 22.00 -17.09
C LEU A 96 0.90 23.06 -16.39
N TRP A 97 1.49 23.88 -15.52
CA TRP A 97 0.81 25.04 -14.93
C TRP A 97 0.38 26.06 -15.99
N GLY A 98 1.25 26.37 -16.95
CA GLY A 98 0.94 27.24 -18.09
C GLY A 98 -0.15 26.66 -19.01
N VAL A 99 -0.15 25.35 -19.23
CA VAL A 99 -1.22 24.65 -19.95
C VAL A 99 -2.54 24.77 -19.20
N ALA A 100 -2.56 24.58 -17.88
CA ALA A 100 -3.76 24.75 -17.06
C ALA A 100 -4.31 26.19 -17.13
N GLY A 101 -3.42 27.19 -17.12
CA GLY A 101 -3.79 28.60 -17.33
C GLY A 101 -4.39 28.86 -18.71
N SER A 102 -3.81 28.28 -19.75
CA SER A 102 -4.32 28.39 -21.12
C SER A 102 -5.70 27.73 -21.29
N VAL A 103 -5.93 26.59 -20.62
CA VAL A 103 -7.22 25.90 -20.63
C VAL A 103 -8.27 26.73 -19.91
N THR A 104 -7.98 27.23 -18.71
CA THR A 104 -8.93 28.06 -17.93
C THR A 104 -9.28 29.36 -18.63
N ALA A 105 -8.30 30.02 -19.26
CA ALA A 105 -8.52 31.23 -20.06
C ALA A 105 -9.50 31.02 -21.22
N ARG A 106 -9.49 29.85 -21.88
CA ARG A 106 -10.46 29.52 -22.94
C ARG A 106 -11.91 29.45 -22.45
N PHE A 107 -12.12 29.18 -21.16
CA PHE A 107 -13.43 29.17 -20.53
C PHE A 107 -13.79 30.50 -19.86
N GLY A 108 -13.03 31.57 -20.11
CA GLY A 108 -13.31 32.91 -19.58
C GLY A 108 -12.80 33.17 -18.16
N PHE A 109 -12.02 32.25 -17.58
CA PHE A 109 -11.40 32.47 -16.27
C PHE A 109 -9.99 33.06 -16.46
N SER A 110 -9.80 34.29 -15.99
CA SER A 110 -8.50 34.98 -15.98
C SER A 110 -7.54 34.39 -14.95
N SER A 111 -6.29 34.86 -14.95
CA SER A 111 -5.26 34.50 -13.95
C SER A 111 -5.62 34.89 -12.51
N GLU A 112 -6.67 35.68 -12.29
CA GLU A 112 -7.20 36.00 -10.95
C GLU A 112 -7.85 34.78 -10.28
N TYR A 113 -8.32 33.81 -11.07
CA TYR A 113 -8.95 32.59 -10.58
C TYR A 113 -7.92 31.48 -10.31
N GLU A 114 -6.95 31.76 -9.42
CA GLU A 114 -5.85 30.84 -9.07
C GLU A 114 -6.35 29.46 -8.62
N ILE A 115 -7.43 29.40 -7.83
CA ILE A 115 -8.01 28.12 -7.38
C ILE A 115 -8.49 27.30 -8.58
N THR A 116 -9.18 27.92 -9.54
CA THR A 116 -9.65 27.24 -10.75
C THR A 116 -8.48 26.70 -11.58
N GLN A 117 -7.43 27.50 -11.78
CA GLN A 117 -6.21 27.03 -12.47
C GLN A 117 -5.54 25.88 -11.70
N SER A 118 -5.51 25.94 -10.37
CA SER A 118 -4.98 24.89 -9.50
C SER A 118 -5.74 23.57 -9.64
N LEU A 119 -7.08 23.60 -9.73
CA LEU A 119 -7.89 22.41 -9.93
C LEU A 119 -7.70 21.80 -11.32
N VAL A 120 -7.57 22.63 -12.36
CA VAL A 120 -7.25 22.15 -13.71
C VAL A 120 -5.84 21.56 -13.75
N PHE A 121 -4.85 22.21 -13.15
CA PHE A 121 -3.50 21.68 -13.01
C PHE A 121 -3.51 20.31 -12.31
N LEU A 122 -4.22 20.18 -11.20
CA LEU A 122 -4.31 18.92 -10.45
C LEU A 122 -4.98 17.81 -11.26
N THR A 123 -6.02 18.14 -12.02
CA THR A 123 -6.68 17.18 -12.93
C THR A 123 -5.73 16.72 -14.03
N LEU A 124 -5.01 17.65 -14.67
CA LEU A 124 -4.05 17.33 -15.73
C LEU A 124 -2.86 16.53 -15.19
N ALA A 125 -2.33 16.88 -14.02
CA ALA A 125 -1.21 16.18 -13.39
C ALA A 125 -1.59 14.75 -13.00
N THR A 126 -2.76 14.57 -12.39
CA THR A 126 -3.25 13.23 -12.03
C THR A 126 -3.63 12.39 -13.25
N LEU A 127 -4.12 13.01 -14.33
CA LEU A 127 -4.37 12.34 -15.60
C LEU A 127 -3.06 11.91 -16.28
N PHE A 128 -2.05 12.78 -16.30
CA PHE A 128 -0.71 12.46 -16.81
C PHE A 128 -0.12 11.25 -16.06
N SER A 129 -0.14 11.29 -14.72
CA SER A 129 0.34 10.19 -13.87
C SER A 129 -0.44 8.88 -14.10
N ALA A 130 -1.77 8.96 -14.25
CA ALA A 130 -2.59 7.78 -14.56
C ALA A 130 -2.23 7.19 -15.93
N PHE A 131 -1.94 8.04 -16.91
CA PHE A 131 -1.57 7.62 -18.26
C PHE A 131 -0.19 6.97 -18.30
N THR A 132 0.83 7.59 -17.69
CA THR A 132 2.20 7.04 -17.69
C THR A 132 2.33 5.80 -16.80
N GLY A 133 1.50 5.68 -15.76
CA GLY A 133 1.41 4.48 -14.92
C GLY A 133 0.63 3.30 -15.53
N LEU A 134 -0.24 3.55 -16.51
CA LEU A 134 -1.12 2.51 -17.07
C LEU A 134 -0.35 1.33 -17.72
N PRO A 135 0.70 1.54 -18.55
CA PRO A 135 1.46 0.44 -19.13
C PRO A 135 2.08 -0.48 -18.06
N TRP A 136 2.65 0.10 -17.00
CA TRP A 136 3.23 -0.63 -15.88
C TRP A 136 2.18 -1.45 -15.12
N SER A 137 1.01 -0.85 -14.85
CA SER A 137 -0.09 -1.55 -14.21
C SER A 137 -0.61 -2.72 -15.05
N LEU A 138 -0.76 -2.53 -16.37
CA LEU A 138 -1.21 -3.58 -17.28
C LEU A 138 -0.19 -4.72 -17.35
N TYR A 139 1.10 -4.41 -17.45
CA TYR A 139 2.16 -5.41 -17.46
C TYR A 139 2.19 -6.21 -16.16
N ASN A 140 2.13 -5.55 -15.01
CA ASN A 140 2.10 -6.25 -13.72
C ASN A 140 0.89 -7.18 -13.62
N THR A 141 -0.33 -6.71 -13.94
CA THR A 141 -1.55 -7.51 -13.78
C THR A 141 -1.70 -8.61 -14.84
N PHE A 142 -1.50 -8.31 -16.12
CA PHE A 142 -1.82 -9.24 -17.22
C PHE A 142 -0.61 -10.03 -17.74
N VAL A 143 0.61 -9.74 -17.26
CA VAL A 143 1.81 -10.52 -17.60
C VAL A 143 2.38 -11.20 -16.36
N ILE A 144 2.72 -10.45 -15.31
CA ILE A 144 3.37 -11.03 -14.12
C ILE A 144 2.36 -11.83 -13.30
N GLU A 145 1.29 -11.18 -12.84
CA GLU A 145 0.29 -11.84 -12.00
C GLU A 145 -0.45 -12.96 -12.77
N GLU A 146 -0.69 -12.80 -14.07
CA GLU A 146 -1.25 -13.85 -14.94
C GLU A 146 -0.30 -15.05 -15.06
N LYS A 147 1.00 -14.83 -15.34
CA LYS A 147 2.02 -15.88 -15.46
C LYS A 147 2.11 -16.73 -14.19
N HIS A 148 1.92 -16.11 -13.03
CA HIS A 148 1.99 -16.78 -11.72
C HIS A 148 0.62 -17.24 -11.18
N GLY A 149 -0.45 -17.15 -12.00
CA GLY A 149 -1.78 -17.67 -11.66
C GLY A 149 -2.56 -16.85 -10.64
N PHE A 150 -2.13 -15.62 -10.37
CA PHE A 150 -2.80 -14.72 -9.41
C PHE A 150 -3.88 -13.87 -10.03
N ASN A 151 -3.77 -13.46 -11.30
CA ASN A 151 -4.78 -12.60 -11.91
C ASN A 151 -6.09 -13.36 -12.16
N GLN A 152 -7.21 -12.72 -11.84
CA GLN A 152 -8.56 -13.24 -12.07
C GLN A 152 -9.44 -12.23 -12.84
N GLN A 153 -8.85 -11.11 -13.28
CA GLN A 153 -9.57 -10.02 -13.95
C GLN A 153 -9.53 -10.20 -15.46
N VAL A 154 -10.68 -9.98 -16.12
CA VAL A 154 -10.79 -10.02 -17.60
C VAL A 154 -10.53 -8.65 -18.23
N HIS A 155 -11.01 -7.56 -17.62
CA HIS A 155 -10.87 -6.19 -18.15
C HIS A 155 -10.50 -5.20 -17.03
N GLY A 156 -9.28 -4.64 -17.09
CA GLY A 156 -8.78 -3.71 -16.07
C GLY A 156 -9.24 -2.25 -16.25
N LEU A 157 -9.54 -1.83 -17.48
CA LEU A 157 -9.69 -0.41 -17.83
C LEU A 157 -10.90 0.26 -17.18
N ASN A 158 -12.07 -0.39 -17.20
CA ASN A 158 -13.31 0.15 -16.58
C ASN A 158 -13.10 0.44 -15.09
N ARG A 159 -12.35 -0.42 -14.41
CA ARG A 159 -12.01 -0.23 -13.00
C ARG A 159 -11.07 0.95 -12.80
N CYS A 160 -10.04 1.09 -13.64
CA CYS A 160 -9.13 2.24 -13.60
C CYS A 160 -9.90 3.55 -13.80
N CYS A 161 -10.80 3.62 -14.78
CA CYS A 161 -11.65 4.80 -15.02
C CYS A 161 -12.54 5.12 -13.81
N LYS A 162 -13.18 4.11 -13.20
CA LYS A 162 -14.00 4.32 -12.00
C LYS A 162 -13.18 4.80 -10.81
N LYS A 163 -11.98 4.23 -10.59
CA LYS A 163 -11.06 4.69 -9.54
C LYS A 163 -10.66 6.15 -9.76
N PHE A 164 -10.27 6.50 -10.98
CA PHE A 164 -9.90 7.87 -11.34
C PHE A 164 -11.06 8.85 -11.08
N ALA A 165 -12.26 8.54 -11.56
CA ALA A 165 -13.44 9.39 -11.36
C ALA A 165 -13.77 9.62 -9.88
N VAL A 166 -13.83 8.55 -9.08
CA VAL A 166 -14.08 8.64 -7.63
C VAL A 166 -13.00 9.48 -6.94
N THR A 167 -11.73 9.30 -7.31
CA THR A 167 -10.63 10.11 -6.79
C THR A 167 -10.83 11.59 -7.12
N GLN A 168 -11.16 11.95 -8.36
CA GLN A 168 -11.39 13.36 -8.74
C GLN A 168 -12.58 13.97 -8.00
N CYS A 169 -13.68 13.23 -7.84
CA CYS A 169 -14.87 13.70 -7.13
C CYS A 169 -14.60 14.03 -5.65
N ILE A 170 -13.60 13.42 -5.03
CA ILE A 170 -13.19 13.71 -3.65
C ILE A 170 -12.08 14.76 -3.63
N LEU A 171 -11.06 14.59 -4.48
CA LEU A 171 -9.84 15.39 -4.48
C LEU A 171 -10.11 16.86 -4.82
N LEU A 172 -10.89 17.14 -5.87
CA LEU A 172 -11.07 18.51 -6.35
C LEU A 172 -11.87 19.37 -5.34
N PRO A 173 -13.01 18.92 -4.76
CA PRO A 173 -13.71 19.70 -3.74
C PRO A 173 -12.92 19.87 -2.44
N VAL A 174 -12.21 18.82 -2.00
CA VAL A 174 -11.37 18.93 -0.79
C VAL A 174 -10.23 19.92 -1.01
N THR A 175 -9.59 19.88 -2.18
CA THR A 175 -8.48 20.78 -2.50
C THR A 175 -8.98 22.21 -2.68
N SER A 176 -10.14 22.43 -3.31
CA SER A 176 -10.68 23.78 -3.48
C SER A 176 -10.99 24.44 -2.13
N LEU A 177 -11.57 23.68 -1.19
CA LEU A 177 -11.82 24.14 0.18
C LEU A 177 -10.52 24.35 0.97
N LEU A 178 -9.52 23.48 0.80
CA LEU A 178 -8.22 23.65 1.44
C LEU A 178 -7.49 24.89 0.93
N LEU A 179 -7.56 25.19 -0.37
CA LEU A 179 -6.92 26.36 -0.97
C LEU A 179 -7.71 27.65 -0.74
N TYR A 180 -8.98 27.54 -0.37
CA TYR A 180 -9.82 28.69 -0.09
C TYR A 180 -9.38 29.36 1.22
N HIS A 181 -8.69 30.49 1.09
CA HIS A 181 -8.16 31.25 2.21
C HIS A 181 -8.70 32.68 2.22
N HIS A 182 -9.16 33.13 3.39
CA HIS A 182 -9.51 34.53 3.64
C HIS A 182 -8.26 35.32 4.08
N GLN A 183 -8.09 36.55 3.58
CA GLN A 183 -6.89 37.36 3.83
C GLN A 183 -6.63 37.66 5.31
N ASP A 184 -7.65 37.56 6.17
CA ASP A 184 -7.58 37.84 7.62
C ASP A 184 -6.96 36.71 8.45
N TRP A 185 -6.78 35.50 7.89
CA TRP A 185 -6.43 34.29 8.66
C TRP A 185 -4.93 33.97 8.73
N ARG A 186 -4.07 34.82 8.13
CA ARG A 186 -2.65 34.50 7.83
C ARG A 186 -1.81 34.01 9.01
N ARG A 187 -2.10 34.39 10.26
CA ARG A 187 -1.31 33.95 11.43
C ARG A 187 -1.68 32.56 11.97
N LEU A 188 -2.92 32.10 11.79
CA LEU A 188 -3.41 30.78 12.27
C LEU A 188 -3.87 29.86 11.13
N LEU A 189 -3.65 30.26 9.88
CA LEU A 189 -4.07 29.54 8.67
C LEU A 189 -3.64 28.06 8.66
N PHE A 190 -2.43 27.77 9.14
CA PHE A 190 -1.94 26.39 9.22
C PHE A 190 -2.73 25.52 10.22
N ILE A 191 -3.25 26.10 11.30
CA ILE A 191 -4.08 25.38 12.27
C ILE A 191 -5.43 25.04 11.63
N TYR A 192 -6.02 25.98 10.88
CA TYR A 192 -7.26 25.73 10.15
C TYR A 192 -7.07 24.69 9.05
N ALA A 193 -5.99 24.76 8.28
CA ALA A 193 -5.64 23.75 7.27
C ALA A 193 -5.43 22.36 7.89
N TRP A 194 -4.73 22.30 9.04
CA TRP A 194 -4.56 21.06 9.79
C TRP A 194 -5.89 20.51 10.34
N LEU A 195 -6.71 21.34 10.99
CA LEU A 195 -8.03 20.92 11.48
C LEU A 195 -8.96 20.48 10.36
N PHE A 196 -8.93 21.18 9.22
CA PHE A 196 -9.69 20.81 8.04
C PHE A 196 -9.26 19.44 7.49
N THR A 197 -7.95 19.23 7.30
CA THR A 197 -7.44 17.94 6.81
C THR A 197 -7.65 16.80 7.82
N LEU A 198 -7.58 17.07 9.12
CA LEU A 198 -7.97 16.14 10.18
C LEU A 198 -9.45 15.75 10.04
N ALA A 199 -10.34 16.74 9.91
CA ALA A 199 -11.78 16.49 9.77
C ALA A 199 -12.10 15.70 8.49
N VAL A 200 -11.52 16.09 7.36
CA VAL A 200 -11.65 15.36 6.08
C VAL A 200 -11.14 13.94 6.22
N SER A 201 -9.98 13.72 6.85
CA SER A 201 -9.41 12.38 7.04
C SER A 201 -10.31 11.50 7.89
N LEU A 202 -10.86 12.02 8.99
CA LEU A 202 -11.80 11.29 9.84
C LEU A 202 -13.10 10.95 9.09
N VAL A 203 -13.64 11.88 8.31
CA VAL A 203 -14.82 11.64 7.47
C VAL A 203 -14.54 10.55 6.45
N LEU A 204 -13.45 10.67 5.68
CA LEU A 204 -13.08 9.70 4.65
C LEU A 204 -12.88 8.30 5.21
N VAL A 205 -12.12 8.15 6.31
CA VAL A 205 -11.93 6.84 6.96
C VAL A 205 -13.26 6.27 7.46
N THR A 206 -14.17 7.11 7.95
CA THR A 206 -15.48 6.67 8.45
C THR A 206 -16.39 6.20 7.32
N ILE A 207 -16.45 6.93 6.19
CA ILE A 207 -17.35 6.60 5.07
C ILE A 207 -16.74 5.57 4.11
N TYR A 208 -15.42 5.34 4.16
CA TYR A 208 -14.71 4.52 3.17
C TYR A 208 -15.35 3.14 3.01
N ALA A 209 -15.55 2.40 4.11
CA ALA A 209 -16.00 1.02 4.03
C ALA A 209 -17.48 0.87 3.65
N ASP A 210 -18.31 1.89 3.91
CA ASP A 210 -19.76 1.82 3.68
C ASP A 210 -20.16 2.41 2.33
N TYR A 211 -19.41 3.38 1.82
CA TYR A 211 -19.78 4.16 0.64
C TYR A 211 -18.75 4.12 -0.49
N ILE A 212 -17.47 3.90 -0.19
CA ILE A 212 -16.40 3.91 -1.20
C ILE A 212 -16.01 2.49 -1.60
N ALA A 213 -15.65 1.63 -0.65
CA ALA A 213 -15.23 0.26 -0.90
C ALA A 213 -16.30 -0.57 -1.64
N PRO A 214 -17.61 -0.47 -1.31
CA PRO A 214 -18.66 -1.21 -2.02
C PRO A 214 -18.86 -0.77 -3.48
N LEU A 215 -18.35 0.40 -3.87
CA LEU A 215 -18.32 0.78 -5.28
C LEU A 215 -17.38 -0.12 -6.08
N PHE A 216 -16.35 -0.71 -5.45
CA PHE A 216 -15.31 -1.48 -6.12
C PHE A 216 -15.44 -2.98 -5.95
N ASP A 217 -15.84 -3.43 -4.77
CA ASP A 217 -15.85 -4.84 -4.40
C ASP A 217 -17.18 -5.19 -3.70
N LYS A 218 -17.64 -6.43 -3.84
CA LYS A 218 -18.91 -6.89 -3.26
C LYS A 218 -18.68 -7.37 -1.83
N PHE A 219 -19.48 -6.86 -0.90
CA PHE A 219 -19.46 -7.26 0.51
C PHE A 219 -20.75 -8.02 0.84
N THR A 220 -20.61 -9.19 1.44
CA THR A 220 -21.73 -10.03 1.90
C THR A 220 -21.54 -10.40 3.36
N PRO A 221 -22.59 -10.45 4.20
CA PRO A 221 -22.46 -10.93 5.57
C PRO A 221 -21.87 -12.34 5.62
N LEU A 222 -21.02 -12.61 6.62
CA LEU A 222 -20.54 -13.98 6.86
C LEU A 222 -21.74 -14.88 7.21
N PRO A 223 -21.90 -16.04 6.55
CA PRO A 223 -22.97 -16.99 6.87
C PRO A 223 -22.92 -17.46 8.32
N ASP A 224 -24.07 -17.83 8.88
CA ASP A 224 -24.13 -18.46 10.20
C ASP A 224 -23.42 -19.83 10.18
N GLY A 225 -22.64 -20.12 11.22
CA GLY A 225 -21.84 -21.33 11.32
C GLY A 225 -20.79 -21.26 12.43
N GLU A 226 -19.97 -22.31 12.54
CA GLU A 226 -18.93 -22.43 13.57
C GLU A 226 -17.93 -21.27 13.55
N LEU A 227 -17.50 -20.85 12.35
CA LEU A 227 -16.56 -19.74 12.20
C LEU A 227 -17.12 -18.44 12.78
N LYS A 228 -18.36 -18.08 12.40
CA LYS A 228 -19.01 -16.85 12.88
C LYS A 228 -19.17 -16.86 14.40
N ALA A 229 -19.64 -17.97 14.97
CA ALA A 229 -19.77 -18.15 16.42
C ALA A 229 -18.41 -18.03 17.12
N GLY A 230 -17.34 -18.62 16.56
CA GLY A 230 -15.98 -18.49 17.08
C GLY A 230 -15.46 -17.05 17.07
N ILE A 231 -15.75 -16.29 16.01
CA ILE A 231 -15.38 -14.87 15.90
C ILE A 231 -16.11 -14.03 16.96
N GLU A 232 -17.41 -14.26 17.13
CA GLU A 232 -18.23 -13.54 18.11
C GLU A 232 -17.78 -13.85 19.55
N ALA A 233 -17.49 -15.11 19.86
CA ALA A 233 -16.95 -15.52 21.16
C ALA A 233 -15.58 -14.88 21.43
N MET A 234 -14.69 -14.86 20.44
CA MET A 234 -13.38 -14.22 20.54
C MET A 234 -13.50 -12.71 20.77
N ALA A 235 -14.32 -12.03 19.97
CA ALA A 235 -14.56 -10.60 20.12
C ALA A 235 -15.11 -10.27 21.52
N SER A 236 -16.07 -11.06 22.01
CA SER A 236 -16.65 -10.90 23.35
C SER A 236 -15.60 -11.07 24.46
N SER A 237 -14.72 -12.07 24.35
CA SER A 237 -13.68 -12.36 25.35
C SER A 237 -12.72 -11.20 25.64
N ILE A 238 -12.54 -10.29 24.67
CA ILE A 238 -11.65 -9.11 24.79
C ILE A 238 -12.42 -7.79 24.85
N SER A 239 -13.77 -7.86 24.91
CA SER A 239 -14.71 -6.74 24.86
C SER A 239 -14.60 -5.90 23.58
N PHE A 240 -14.28 -6.53 22.44
CA PHE A 240 -14.32 -5.90 21.13
C PHE A 240 -15.77 -5.65 20.73
N PRO A 241 -16.18 -4.41 20.41
CA PRO A 241 -17.57 -4.08 20.11
C PRO A 241 -17.93 -4.48 18.67
N LEU A 242 -17.90 -5.78 18.39
CA LEU A 242 -18.23 -6.35 17.09
C LEU A 242 -19.69 -6.09 16.77
N THR A 243 -19.93 -5.49 15.60
CA THR A 243 -21.28 -5.25 15.10
C THR A 243 -21.63 -6.20 13.96
N LYS A 244 -20.71 -6.39 12.99
CA LYS A 244 -20.92 -7.24 11.81
C LYS A 244 -19.61 -7.87 11.33
N VAL A 245 -19.73 -9.04 10.72
CA VAL A 245 -18.65 -9.73 10.00
C VAL A 245 -19.05 -9.84 8.53
N TYR A 246 -18.17 -9.39 7.65
CA TYR A 246 -18.35 -9.41 6.20
C TYR A 246 -17.30 -10.28 5.53
N VAL A 247 -17.71 -10.87 4.40
CA VAL A 247 -16.82 -11.47 3.41
C VAL A 247 -16.78 -10.54 2.20
N VAL A 248 -15.57 -10.20 1.75
CA VAL A 248 -15.35 -9.44 0.51
C VAL A 248 -14.95 -10.39 -0.61
N GLU A 249 -15.57 -10.23 -1.79
CA GLU A 249 -15.30 -11.02 -3.00
C GLU A 249 -13.98 -10.56 -3.65
N GLY A 250 -12.85 -10.88 -3.01
CA GLY A 250 -11.51 -10.58 -3.50
C GLY A 250 -11.10 -11.44 -4.69
N SER A 251 -11.63 -12.67 -4.76
CA SER A 251 -11.35 -13.65 -5.82
C SER A 251 -11.63 -13.16 -7.24
N LYS A 252 -12.58 -12.22 -7.44
CA LYS A 252 -12.80 -11.56 -8.74
C LYS A 252 -11.60 -10.77 -9.26
N ARG A 253 -10.66 -10.47 -8.38
CA ARG A 253 -9.48 -9.67 -8.69
C ARG A 253 -8.22 -10.49 -8.74
N SER A 254 -8.05 -11.31 -7.71
CA SER A 254 -6.82 -12.03 -7.43
C SER A 254 -7.08 -13.13 -6.41
N SER A 255 -6.25 -14.17 -6.43
CA SER A 255 -6.23 -15.23 -5.40
C SER A 255 -5.52 -14.82 -4.10
N HIS A 256 -4.99 -13.59 -4.00
CA HIS A 256 -4.38 -13.11 -2.76
C HIS A 256 -5.36 -13.03 -1.58
N SER A 257 -4.87 -13.39 -0.39
CA SER A 257 -5.65 -13.50 0.85
C SER A 257 -5.32 -12.42 1.87
N ASN A 258 -6.34 -11.90 2.56
CA ASN A 258 -6.17 -10.92 3.64
C ASN A 258 -7.38 -10.89 4.60
N ALA A 259 -7.22 -10.27 5.77
CA ALA A 259 -8.29 -9.91 6.70
C ALA A 259 -7.99 -8.55 7.33
N TYR A 260 -9.03 -7.82 7.72
CA TYR A 260 -8.87 -6.57 8.45
C TYR A 260 -10.13 -6.23 9.25
N PHE A 261 -10.01 -5.30 10.19
CA PHE A 261 -11.16 -4.69 10.86
C PHE A 261 -11.17 -3.18 10.65
N TYR A 262 -12.34 -2.58 10.76
CA TYR A 262 -12.50 -1.14 10.67
C TYR A 262 -13.64 -0.64 11.56
N GLY A 263 -13.78 0.69 11.62
CA GLY A 263 -14.87 1.38 12.29
C GLY A 263 -14.44 2.15 13.54
N PHE A 264 -15.28 3.09 13.98
CA PHE A 264 -15.01 3.98 15.11
C PHE A 264 -15.87 3.63 16.32
N PHE A 265 -15.32 3.90 17.51
CA PHE A 265 -16.00 3.69 18.79
C PHE A 265 -16.63 2.29 18.90
N LYS A 266 -17.94 2.22 19.16
CA LYS A 266 -18.74 1.02 19.39
C LYS A 266 -19.23 0.33 18.10
N ASN A 267 -18.90 0.87 16.92
CA ASN A 267 -19.29 0.29 15.65
C ASN A 267 -18.05 -0.26 14.97
N LYS A 268 -17.67 -1.49 15.32
CA LYS A 268 -16.52 -2.20 14.73
C LYS A 268 -16.98 -3.35 13.87
N ARG A 269 -16.32 -3.53 12.73
CA ARG A 269 -16.65 -4.56 11.75
C ARG A 269 -15.40 -5.29 11.31
N ILE A 270 -15.55 -6.58 11.04
CA ILE A 270 -14.48 -7.45 10.53
C ILE A 270 -14.78 -7.76 9.06
N VAL A 271 -13.75 -7.72 8.21
CA VAL A 271 -13.81 -8.12 6.80
C VAL A 271 -12.79 -9.22 6.56
N LEU A 272 -13.27 -10.31 5.98
CA LEU A 272 -12.47 -11.45 5.55
C LEU A 272 -12.50 -11.52 4.02
N PHE A 273 -11.36 -11.75 3.38
CA PHE A 273 -11.35 -12.07 1.96
C PHE A 273 -11.90 -13.48 1.76
N ASP A 274 -12.69 -13.70 0.71
CA ASP A 274 -13.17 -15.04 0.34
C ASP A 274 -12.02 -16.02 0.02
N THR A 275 -10.90 -15.52 -0.51
CA THR A 275 -9.66 -16.28 -0.74
C THR A 275 -9.00 -16.78 0.54
N LEU A 276 -9.20 -16.09 1.68
CA LEU A 276 -8.72 -16.52 2.99
C LEU A 276 -9.51 -17.70 3.55
N LEU A 277 -10.73 -17.93 3.08
CA LEU A 277 -11.67 -18.89 3.66
C LEU A 277 -11.67 -20.19 2.84
N GLU A 278 -11.04 -21.26 3.34
CA GLU A 278 -10.89 -22.51 2.60
C GLU A 278 -12.24 -23.06 2.10
N ASP A 279 -13.26 -23.08 2.96
CA ASP A 279 -14.59 -23.64 2.64
C ASP A 279 -15.50 -22.68 1.85
N TYR A 280 -15.17 -21.37 1.84
CA TYR A 280 -16.01 -20.34 1.20
C TYR A 280 -15.41 -19.80 -0.10
N SER A 281 -14.14 -20.10 -0.38
CA SER A 281 -13.46 -19.58 -1.56
C SER A 281 -14.11 -20.08 -2.85
N PRO A 282 -14.60 -19.18 -3.72
CA PRO A 282 -15.18 -19.56 -5.01
C PRO A 282 -14.19 -20.36 -5.87
N LEU A 283 -12.89 -20.03 -5.78
CA LEU A 283 -11.82 -20.68 -6.54
C LEU A 283 -11.63 -22.15 -6.14
N ASN A 284 -11.89 -22.51 -4.88
CA ASN A 284 -11.84 -23.91 -4.44
C ASN A 284 -13.04 -24.70 -5.00
N LYS A 285 -14.23 -24.08 -5.09
CA LYS A 285 -15.44 -24.72 -5.64
C LYS A 285 -15.36 -24.95 -7.14
N THR A 286 -14.78 -24.01 -7.89
CA THR A 286 -14.55 -24.17 -9.33
C THR A 286 -13.55 -25.29 -9.62
N ALA A 287 -12.49 -25.42 -8.82
CA ALA A 287 -11.51 -26.50 -8.96
C ALA A 287 -12.12 -27.90 -8.70
N GLU A 288 -13.05 -28.01 -7.75
CA GLU A 288 -13.78 -29.26 -7.50
C GLU A 288 -14.70 -29.64 -8.68
N GLN A 289 -15.44 -28.67 -9.22
CA GLN A 289 -16.33 -28.89 -10.37
C GLN A 289 -15.58 -29.25 -11.66
N GLN A 290 -14.36 -28.73 -11.85
CA GLN A 290 -13.51 -29.09 -12.99
C GLN A 290 -12.88 -30.47 -12.84
N ALA A 291 -12.59 -30.91 -11.61
CA ALA A 291 -12.03 -32.25 -11.34
C ALA A 291 -13.06 -33.39 -11.44
N GLU A 292 -14.36 -33.08 -11.38
CA GLU A 292 -15.47 -34.04 -11.50
C GLU A 292 -15.96 -34.28 -12.94
N GLN A 293 -15.44 -33.54 -13.93
CA GLN A 293 -15.68 -33.86 -15.35
C GLN A 293 -14.70 -34.94 -15.81
N PRO A 294 -15.15 -36.12 -16.29
CA PRO A 294 -14.24 -37.12 -16.81
C PRO A 294 -13.66 -36.62 -18.15
N GLU A 295 -12.36 -36.31 -18.16
CA GLU A 295 -11.60 -36.21 -19.40
C GLU A 295 -11.60 -37.60 -20.06
N SER A 296 -12.47 -37.78 -21.07
CA SER A 296 -12.31 -38.85 -22.04
C SER A 296 -11.20 -38.43 -23.00
N ASN A 297 -9.96 -38.83 -22.72
CA ASN A 297 -9.06 -39.38 -23.73
C ASN A 297 -7.73 -39.90 -23.15
N GLU A 298 -7.41 -41.10 -23.64
CA GLU A 298 -6.12 -41.79 -23.73
C GLU A 298 -5.62 -42.68 -22.57
N MET A 299 -5.60 -43.98 -22.92
CA MET A 299 -4.85 -45.06 -22.32
C MET A 299 -3.35 -44.78 -22.42
N ASP A 300 -2.62 -44.85 -21.30
CA ASP A 300 -1.47 -45.75 -21.16
C ASP A 300 -0.97 -45.75 -19.71
N GLY A 301 -0.51 -46.92 -19.27
CA GLY A 301 -0.19 -47.21 -17.88
C GLY A 301 1.07 -46.54 -17.37
N GLU A 302 0.93 -45.79 -16.28
CA GLU A 302 1.85 -45.77 -15.14
C GLU A 302 1.16 -45.02 -13.99
N SER A 303 1.05 -45.65 -12.83
CA SER A 303 0.41 -45.10 -11.64
C SER A 303 1.23 -43.94 -11.06
N LYS A 304 1.11 -42.74 -11.63
CA LYS A 304 1.44 -41.49 -10.93
C LYS A 304 0.26 -41.11 -10.06
N ALA A 305 0.44 -41.16 -8.74
CA ALA A 305 -0.53 -40.68 -7.77
C ALA A 305 -0.98 -39.26 -8.18
N LYS A 306 -2.28 -39.07 -8.41
CA LYS A 306 -2.89 -37.77 -8.68
C LYS A 306 -2.48 -36.80 -7.56
N PRO A 307 -1.88 -35.63 -7.85
CA PRO A 307 -1.56 -34.66 -6.80
C PRO A 307 -2.88 -34.24 -6.14
N LYS A 308 -2.99 -34.43 -4.82
CA LYS A 308 -4.14 -33.94 -4.02
C LYS A 308 -4.32 -32.45 -4.31
N ASN A 309 -5.51 -32.04 -4.74
CA ASN A 309 -5.89 -30.63 -4.91
C ASN A 309 -5.54 -29.85 -3.65
N LYS A 310 -4.46 -29.05 -3.71
CA LYS A 310 -4.07 -28.14 -2.62
C LYS A 310 -5.06 -26.97 -2.64
N LYS A 311 -6.10 -27.04 -1.81
CA LYS A 311 -7.06 -25.94 -1.60
C LYS A 311 -6.33 -24.74 -1.02
N GLN A 312 -6.70 -23.54 -1.47
CA GLN A 312 -6.19 -22.27 -0.91
C GLN A 312 -7.03 -21.83 0.30
N GLY A 313 -6.47 -20.94 1.12
CA GLY A 313 -7.15 -20.34 2.26
C GLY A 313 -6.95 -21.14 3.55
N CYS A 314 -7.30 -20.56 4.68
CA CYS A 314 -7.13 -21.09 6.03
C CYS A 314 -8.40 -21.84 6.50
N ASN A 315 -8.20 -22.80 7.39
CA ASN A 315 -9.31 -23.45 8.10
C ASN A 315 -9.84 -22.56 9.25
N ASN A 316 -10.97 -22.93 9.87
CA ASN A 316 -11.60 -22.10 10.91
C ASN A 316 -10.66 -21.77 12.10
N PRO A 317 -9.93 -22.73 12.72
CA PRO A 317 -8.96 -22.42 13.76
C PRO A 317 -7.84 -21.44 13.34
N GLU A 318 -7.30 -21.62 12.12
CA GLU A 318 -6.28 -20.73 11.54
C GLU A 318 -6.83 -19.31 11.33
N ILE A 319 -8.05 -19.17 10.80
CA ILE A 319 -8.72 -17.87 10.62
C ILE A 319 -8.93 -17.18 11.97
N LEU A 320 -9.36 -17.91 12.99
CA LEU A 320 -9.51 -17.38 14.34
C LEU A 320 -8.17 -16.89 14.90
N ALA A 321 -7.06 -17.56 14.59
CA ALA A 321 -5.74 -17.13 15.03
C ALA A 321 -5.26 -15.86 14.32
N VAL A 322 -5.50 -15.74 13.00
CA VAL A 322 -5.28 -14.51 12.23
C VAL A 322 -6.11 -13.36 12.81
N LEU A 323 -7.38 -13.62 13.14
CA LEU A 323 -8.23 -12.62 13.79
C LEU A 323 -7.77 -12.27 15.20
N GLY A 324 -7.22 -13.22 15.96
CA GLY A 324 -6.57 -12.94 17.25
C GLY A 324 -5.42 -11.94 17.10
N HIS A 325 -4.61 -12.08 16.05
CA HIS A 325 -3.56 -11.12 15.70
C HIS A 325 -4.15 -9.74 15.34
N GLU A 326 -5.13 -9.68 14.44
CA GLU A 326 -5.81 -8.43 14.07
C GLU A 326 -6.41 -7.71 15.29
N LEU A 327 -7.11 -8.45 16.15
CA LEU A 327 -7.67 -7.92 17.39
C LEU A 327 -6.60 -7.46 18.39
N GLY A 328 -5.38 -8.02 18.31
CA GLY A 328 -4.22 -7.52 19.03
C GLY A 328 -3.87 -6.09 18.65
N HIS A 329 -3.92 -5.71 17.36
CA HIS A 329 -3.70 -4.33 16.94
C HIS A 329 -4.71 -3.36 17.55
N TRP A 330 -5.97 -3.79 17.66
CA TRP A 330 -7.00 -3.02 18.34
C TRP A 330 -6.73 -2.91 19.85
N LYS A 331 -6.52 -4.04 20.53
CA LYS A 331 -6.39 -4.10 21.99
C LYS A 331 -5.18 -3.34 22.51
N LEU A 332 -4.08 -3.35 21.75
CA LEU A 332 -2.83 -2.65 22.07
C LEU A 332 -2.80 -1.21 21.56
N GLY A 333 -3.90 -0.74 20.96
CA GLY A 333 -4.07 0.64 20.50
C GLY A 333 -3.17 1.04 19.35
N HIS A 334 -2.71 0.10 18.50
CA HIS A 334 -1.83 0.39 17.37
C HIS A 334 -2.48 1.37 16.38
N THR A 335 -3.76 1.18 16.08
CA THR A 335 -4.52 2.12 15.22
C THR A 335 -4.57 3.53 15.81
N VAL A 336 -4.78 3.67 17.12
CA VAL A 336 -4.83 4.98 17.78
C VAL A 336 -3.45 5.64 17.79
N LYS A 337 -2.39 4.88 18.06
CA LYS A 337 -1.00 5.36 17.98
C LYS A 337 -0.68 5.89 16.57
N ASN A 338 -1.04 5.15 15.52
CA ASN A 338 -0.86 5.58 14.13
C ASN A 338 -1.66 6.86 13.79
N ILE A 339 -2.88 6.99 14.30
CA ILE A 339 -3.67 8.22 14.13
C ILE A 339 -2.97 9.39 14.83
N ILE A 340 -2.53 9.25 16.08
CA ILE A 340 -1.83 10.32 16.80
C ILE A 340 -0.55 10.73 16.08
N ILE A 341 0.29 9.76 15.68
CA ILE A 341 1.54 10.03 14.97
C ILE A 341 1.26 10.76 13.64
N SER A 342 0.26 10.31 12.87
CA SER A 342 -0.08 10.96 11.60
C SER A 342 -0.61 12.39 11.79
N GLN A 343 -1.38 12.67 12.84
CA GLN A 343 -1.87 14.02 13.14
C GLN A 343 -0.77 14.94 13.69
N MET A 344 0.16 14.43 14.51
CA MET A 344 1.32 15.19 14.98
C MET A 344 2.26 15.55 13.81
N ASN A 345 2.53 14.58 12.92
CA ASN A 345 3.26 14.80 11.68
C ASN A 345 2.57 15.85 10.80
N SER A 346 1.26 15.71 10.56
CA SER A 346 0.49 16.65 9.75
C SER A 346 0.55 18.07 10.33
N PHE A 347 0.39 18.22 11.65
CA PHE A 347 0.53 19.50 12.33
C PHE A 347 1.92 20.12 12.14
N LEU A 348 2.98 19.31 12.34
CA LEU A 348 4.36 19.75 12.11
C LEU A 348 4.56 20.21 10.66
N CYS A 349 4.14 19.43 9.67
CA CYS A 349 4.28 19.77 8.26
C CYS A 349 3.53 21.06 7.91
N PHE A 350 2.30 21.25 8.37
CA PHE A 350 1.55 22.49 8.13
C PHE A 350 2.19 23.70 8.85
N SER A 351 2.73 23.50 10.05
CA SER A 351 3.45 24.56 10.76
C SER A 351 4.72 25.01 10.02
N LEU A 352 5.52 24.06 9.53
CA LEU A 352 6.72 24.33 8.74
C LEU A 352 6.37 24.92 7.37
N PHE A 353 5.29 24.45 6.74
CA PHE A 353 4.76 25.05 5.52
C PHE A 353 4.46 26.53 5.69
N ALA A 354 3.80 26.94 6.78
CA ALA A 354 3.52 28.35 7.05
C ALA A 354 4.78 29.21 7.23
N VAL A 355 5.88 28.62 7.72
CA VAL A 355 7.18 29.30 7.83
C VAL A 355 7.84 29.43 6.44
N LEU A 356 7.70 28.42 5.59
CA LEU A 356 8.42 28.31 4.32
C LEU A 356 7.71 28.96 3.13
N ILE A 357 6.37 29.00 3.11
CA ILE A 357 5.58 29.44 1.95
C ILE A 357 5.88 30.87 1.48
N GLY A 358 6.37 31.74 2.38
CA GLY A 358 6.76 33.11 2.05
C GLY A 358 8.12 33.23 1.33
N ARG A 359 8.91 32.16 1.26
CA ARG A 359 10.25 32.15 0.64
C ARG A 359 10.14 32.03 -0.89
N LYS A 360 10.38 33.14 -1.59
CA LYS A 360 10.31 33.20 -3.06
C LYS A 360 11.35 32.30 -3.72
N GLU A 361 12.50 32.11 -3.08
CA GLU A 361 13.60 31.29 -3.61
C GLU A 361 13.15 29.84 -3.86
N LEU A 362 12.21 29.33 -3.04
CA LEU A 362 11.62 28.00 -3.22
C LEU A 362 10.81 27.89 -4.51
N PHE A 363 10.12 28.94 -4.93
CA PHE A 363 9.32 28.93 -6.16
C PHE A 363 10.20 29.12 -7.40
N VAL A 364 11.15 30.05 -7.32
CA VAL A 364 12.12 30.35 -8.38
C VAL A 364 12.97 29.11 -8.70
N ALA A 365 13.36 28.33 -7.68
CA ALA A 365 14.09 27.07 -7.86
C ALA A 365 13.40 26.08 -8.82
N PHE A 366 12.07 26.11 -8.89
CA PHE A 366 11.27 25.23 -9.75
C PHE A 366 10.61 25.97 -10.92
N GLY A 367 11.11 27.14 -11.30
CA GLY A 367 10.69 27.87 -12.50
C GLY A 367 9.46 28.76 -12.33
N PHE A 368 9.04 29.06 -11.11
CA PHE A 368 7.95 29.99 -10.80
C PHE A 368 8.51 31.35 -10.39
N ASN A 369 8.82 32.19 -11.38
CA ASN A 369 9.46 33.50 -11.16
C ASN A 369 8.44 34.61 -10.85
N ASP A 370 7.30 34.59 -11.54
CA ASP A 370 6.36 35.71 -11.57
C ASP A 370 5.14 35.48 -10.64
N SER A 371 4.97 34.28 -10.11
CA SER A 371 3.82 33.91 -9.28
C SER A 371 4.19 32.91 -8.19
N GLN A 372 3.40 32.86 -7.12
CA GLN A 372 3.57 31.93 -6.00
C GLN A 372 2.26 31.18 -5.71
N PRO A 373 1.77 30.33 -6.64
CA PRO A 373 0.48 29.67 -6.45
C PRO A 373 0.50 28.75 -5.22
N THR A 374 -0.55 28.80 -4.42
CA THR A 374 -0.59 28.11 -3.11
C THR A 374 -0.44 26.59 -3.27
N LEU A 375 -1.09 26.01 -4.29
CA LEU A 375 -0.99 24.57 -4.60
C LEU A 375 0.44 24.16 -4.98
N ILE A 376 1.12 24.99 -5.77
CA ILE A 376 2.51 24.75 -6.17
C ILE A 376 3.44 24.84 -4.96
N GLY A 377 3.20 25.81 -4.07
CA GLY A 377 3.92 25.90 -2.80
C GLY A 377 3.75 24.67 -1.92
N LEU A 378 2.50 24.15 -1.80
CA LEU A 378 2.23 22.90 -1.07
C LEU A 378 3.01 21.74 -1.70
N MET A 379 2.98 21.61 -3.01
CA MET A 379 3.69 20.55 -3.72
C MET A 379 5.21 20.63 -3.52
N ILE A 380 5.82 21.80 -3.76
CA ILE A 380 7.26 22.00 -3.60
C ILE A 380 7.70 21.68 -2.17
N ILE A 381 7.00 22.24 -1.18
CA ILE A 381 7.41 22.09 0.22
C ILE A 381 7.22 20.65 0.70
N PHE A 382 6.04 20.05 0.49
CA PHE A 382 5.74 18.72 1.03
C PHE A 382 6.44 17.60 0.27
N GLN A 383 6.64 17.72 -1.05
CA GLN A 383 7.23 16.66 -1.85
C GLN A 383 8.76 16.80 -1.99
N PHE A 384 9.26 18.02 -2.20
CA PHE A 384 10.68 18.24 -2.48
C PHE A 384 11.46 18.70 -1.26
N ILE A 385 11.03 19.75 -0.58
CA ILE A 385 11.78 20.30 0.56
C ILE A 385 11.76 19.33 1.75
N PHE A 386 10.63 18.67 2.00
CA PHE A 386 10.51 17.68 3.07
C PHE A 386 10.98 16.28 2.66
N SER A 387 11.53 16.07 1.46
CA SER A 387 11.94 14.71 1.02
C SER A 387 12.88 14.01 2.03
N PRO A 388 13.91 14.65 2.63
CA PRO A 388 14.76 13.96 3.60
C PRO A 388 14.04 13.61 4.89
N TYR A 389 13.11 14.48 5.32
CA TYR A 389 12.26 14.22 6.48
C TYR A 389 11.30 13.05 6.22
N ASN A 390 10.68 13.02 5.04
CA ASN A 390 9.72 11.99 4.65
C ASN A 390 10.39 10.60 4.61
N GLU A 391 11.60 10.49 4.04
CA GLU A 391 12.35 9.22 4.01
C GLU A 391 12.69 8.71 5.42
N LEU A 392 13.19 9.61 6.28
CA LEU A 392 13.50 9.24 7.67
C LEU A 392 12.25 8.81 8.43
N LEU A 393 11.15 9.56 8.30
CA LEU A 393 9.88 9.23 8.94
C LEU A 393 9.34 7.89 8.42
N SER A 394 9.40 7.64 7.11
CA SER A 394 9.01 6.39 6.48
C SER A 394 9.76 5.20 7.10
N PHE A 395 11.10 5.29 7.18
CA PHE A 395 11.91 4.27 7.84
C PHE A 395 11.52 4.05 9.31
N CYS A 396 11.32 5.12 10.08
CA CYS A 396 10.89 5.03 11.48
C CYS A 396 9.53 4.33 11.61
N LEU A 397 8.59 4.63 10.72
CA LEU A 397 7.26 4.02 10.70
C LEU A 397 7.32 2.54 10.28
N THR A 398 8.19 2.16 9.35
CA THR A 398 8.44 0.74 9.00
C THR A 398 8.94 -0.04 10.22
N VAL A 399 9.92 0.50 10.95
CA VAL A 399 10.44 -0.14 12.18
C VAL A 399 9.35 -0.24 13.25
N LEU A 400 8.55 0.82 13.44
CA LEU A 400 7.44 0.81 14.38
C LEU A 400 6.38 -0.23 14.00
N SER A 401 6.05 -0.34 12.70
CA SER A 401 5.13 -1.34 12.17
C SER A 401 5.60 -2.75 12.50
N ARG A 402 6.88 -3.07 12.25
CA ARG A 402 7.47 -4.38 12.59
C ARG A 402 7.33 -4.71 14.08
N ARG A 403 7.51 -3.71 14.95
CA ARG A 403 7.30 -3.88 16.39
C ARG A 403 5.84 -4.17 16.73
N PHE A 404 4.89 -3.48 16.10
CA PHE A 404 3.46 -3.72 16.30
C PHE A 404 3.05 -5.13 15.87
N GLU A 405 3.61 -5.65 14.78
CA GLU A 405 3.38 -7.03 14.31
C GLU A 405 3.80 -8.08 15.35
N PHE A 406 5.01 -7.95 15.92
CA PHE A 406 5.45 -8.86 16.98
C PHE A 406 4.59 -8.77 18.24
N GLN A 407 4.09 -7.56 18.56
CA GLN A 407 3.19 -7.37 19.70
C GLN A 407 1.81 -8.01 19.45
N ALA A 408 1.29 -7.94 18.22
CA ALA A 408 0.06 -8.60 17.82
C ALA A 408 0.21 -10.13 17.80
N ASP A 409 1.34 -10.66 17.30
CA ASP A 409 1.68 -12.09 17.37
C ASP A 409 1.75 -12.58 18.83
N ALA A 410 2.42 -11.81 19.70
CA ALA A 410 2.50 -12.11 21.13
C ALA A 410 1.12 -12.06 21.81
N PHE A 411 0.24 -11.16 21.38
CA PHE A 411 -1.14 -11.10 21.87
C PHE A 411 -1.94 -12.35 21.48
N ALA A 412 -1.89 -12.76 20.21
CA ALA A 412 -2.53 -13.99 19.74
C ALA A 412 -1.99 -15.24 20.47
N ARG A 413 -0.67 -15.27 20.73
CA ARG A 413 -0.05 -16.29 21.58
C ARG A 413 -0.62 -16.27 23.01
N GLY A 414 -0.81 -15.09 23.60
CA GLY A 414 -1.44 -14.94 24.91
C GLY A 414 -2.89 -15.43 24.97
N MET A 415 -3.59 -15.45 23.83
CA MET A 415 -4.93 -16.05 23.69
C MET A 415 -4.91 -17.57 23.45
N GLY A 416 -3.74 -18.21 23.50
CA GLY A 416 -3.59 -19.64 23.25
C GLY A 416 -3.69 -20.04 21.78
N LYS A 417 -3.49 -19.10 20.84
CA LYS A 417 -3.60 -19.32 19.38
C LYS A 417 -2.26 -19.41 18.65
N ALA A 418 -1.17 -19.68 19.38
CA ALA A 418 0.17 -19.69 18.81
C ALA A 418 0.35 -20.78 17.73
N SER A 419 -0.19 -21.98 17.97
CA SER A 419 -0.07 -23.11 17.04
C SER A 419 -0.81 -22.86 15.74
N GLU A 420 -2.04 -22.39 15.84
CA GLU A 420 -2.89 -22.08 14.71
C GLU A 420 -2.36 -20.87 13.93
N LEU A 421 -1.82 -19.84 14.62
CA LEU A 421 -1.22 -18.69 13.94
C LEU A 421 0.06 -19.09 13.20
N TYR A 422 0.88 -19.96 13.79
CA TYR A 422 2.07 -20.51 13.12
C TYR A 422 1.68 -21.25 11.83
N SER A 423 0.65 -22.11 11.88
CA SER A 423 0.13 -22.81 10.70
C SER A 423 -0.42 -21.82 9.66
N ALA A 424 -1.23 -20.86 10.10
CA ALA A 424 -1.85 -19.86 9.24
C ALA A 424 -0.81 -19.01 8.48
N LEU A 425 0.25 -18.56 9.16
CA LEU A 425 1.32 -17.77 8.53
C LEU A 425 2.06 -18.55 7.45
N ILE A 426 2.28 -19.85 7.66
CA ILE A 426 2.90 -20.72 6.66
C ILE A 426 1.98 -20.90 5.45
N LYS A 427 0.70 -21.19 5.71
CA LYS A 427 -0.30 -21.40 4.65
C LYS A 427 -0.49 -20.13 3.82
N LEU A 428 -0.62 -18.97 4.46
CA LEU A 428 -0.72 -17.67 3.77
C LEU A 428 0.54 -17.32 3.00
N ASN A 429 1.73 -17.61 3.53
CA ASN A 429 2.98 -17.39 2.80
C ASN A 429 3.03 -18.27 1.54
N LYS A 430 2.58 -19.52 1.64
CA LYS A 430 2.48 -20.45 0.51
C LYS A 430 1.47 -19.98 -0.54
N ASP A 431 0.26 -19.63 -0.12
CA ASP A 431 -0.83 -19.22 -1.01
C ASP A 431 -0.48 -17.92 -1.75
N ASN A 432 0.27 -17.02 -1.11
CA ASN A 432 0.71 -15.76 -1.72
C ASN A 432 2.10 -15.84 -2.40
N LEU A 433 2.71 -17.03 -2.51
CA LEU A 433 4.06 -17.24 -3.05
C LEU A 433 5.11 -16.28 -2.44
N GLY A 434 5.02 -16.08 -1.13
CA GLY A 434 5.97 -15.30 -0.35
C GLY A 434 7.31 -16.04 -0.25
N PHE A 435 8.40 -15.35 -0.59
CA PHE A 435 9.74 -15.95 -0.46
C PHE A 435 10.27 -15.77 0.97
N PRO A 436 10.53 -16.85 1.72
CA PRO A 436 10.73 -16.79 3.17
C PRO A 436 12.13 -16.33 3.60
N VAL A 437 13.04 -16.09 2.67
CA VAL A 437 14.41 -15.64 2.93
C VAL A 437 14.59 -14.23 2.38
N ALA A 438 15.01 -13.30 3.23
CA ALA A 438 15.25 -11.93 2.83
C ALA A 438 16.62 -11.44 3.29
N ASP A 439 17.19 -10.50 2.56
CA ASP A 439 18.38 -9.77 2.93
C ASP A 439 18.02 -8.90 4.12
N TRP A 440 18.85 -8.96 5.16
CA TRP A 440 18.57 -8.28 6.42
C TRP A 440 18.47 -6.76 6.26
N LEU A 441 19.23 -6.17 5.33
CA LEU A 441 19.27 -4.73 5.12
C LEU A 441 18.06 -4.29 4.29
N PHE A 442 17.73 -5.04 3.23
CA PHE A 442 16.51 -4.84 2.46
C PHE A 442 15.24 -4.98 3.32
N SER A 443 15.14 -6.04 4.12
CA SER A 443 13.98 -6.27 4.99
C SER A 443 13.88 -5.22 6.10
N MET A 444 15.00 -4.75 6.64
CA MET A 444 15.02 -3.68 7.62
C MET A 444 14.43 -2.38 7.07
N TRP A 445 14.70 -2.06 5.81
CA TRP A 445 14.26 -0.83 5.18
C TRP A 445 12.81 -0.88 4.67
N HIS A 446 12.39 -1.99 4.04
CA HIS A 446 11.11 -2.06 3.33
C HIS A 446 10.00 -2.82 4.02
N TYR A 447 10.32 -3.83 4.83
CA TYR A 447 9.30 -4.75 5.29
C TYR A 447 8.57 -4.20 6.51
N SER A 448 7.32 -3.76 6.31
CA SER A 448 6.42 -3.37 7.40
C SER A 448 6.00 -4.55 8.29
N HIS A 449 6.05 -5.77 7.73
CA HIS A 449 5.90 -7.03 8.46
C HIS A 449 7.25 -7.74 8.59
N PRO A 450 7.64 -8.22 9.79
CA PRO A 450 8.88 -8.98 9.93
C PRO A 450 8.87 -10.23 9.02
N PRO A 451 10.03 -10.65 8.48
CA PRO A 451 10.15 -11.89 7.72
C PRO A 451 9.48 -13.07 8.42
N LEU A 452 8.87 -13.98 7.64
CA LEU A 452 8.12 -15.13 8.16
C LEU A 452 8.88 -15.88 9.25
N LEU A 453 10.15 -16.22 9.00
CA LEU A 453 10.99 -16.94 9.95
C LEU A 453 11.16 -16.21 11.29
N GLU A 454 11.25 -14.88 11.29
CA GLU A 454 11.35 -14.11 12.54
C GLU A 454 10.06 -14.22 13.35
N ARG A 455 8.90 -14.14 12.69
CA ARG A 455 7.59 -14.29 13.34
C ARG A 455 7.37 -15.70 13.89
N LEU A 456 7.70 -16.72 13.11
CA LEU A 456 7.60 -18.13 13.54
C LEU A 456 8.49 -18.40 14.76
N ARG A 457 9.73 -17.88 14.79
CA ARG A 457 10.61 -17.99 15.97
C ARG A 457 10.03 -17.29 17.19
N ALA A 458 9.39 -16.11 17.03
CA ALA A 458 8.77 -15.36 18.12
C ALA A 458 7.53 -16.06 18.71
N LEU A 459 6.75 -16.74 17.86
CA LEU A 459 5.63 -17.58 18.32
C LEU A 459 6.13 -18.82 19.10
N GLY A 460 7.41 -19.15 18.96
CA GLY A 460 8.10 -20.24 19.64
C GLY A 460 8.03 -21.53 18.84
N ASN A 461 9.00 -22.43 19.05
CA ASN A 461 8.89 -23.80 18.58
C ASN A 461 7.69 -24.42 19.32
N ILE A 462 6.55 -24.50 18.64
CA ILE A 462 5.44 -25.32 19.08
C ILE A 462 6.01 -26.72 19.20
N LYS A 463 6.00 -27.22 20.43
CA LYS A 463 6.62 -28.46 20.84
C LYS A 463 6.43 -29.55 19.79
N GLN A 464 7.55 -30.08 19.32
CA GLN A 464 7.65 -31.47 18.91
C GLN A 464 7.47 -32.32 20.17
N ASP A 465 6.24 -32.40 20.70
CA ASP A 465 5.87 -33.44 21.65
C ASP A 465 5.02 -34.46 20.90
#